data_AF-A0A2T7N7Z2-F1
#
_entry.id   AF-A0A2T7N7Z2-F1
#
_cell.length_a   1.000
_cell.length_b   1.000
_cell.length_c   1.000
_cell.angle_alpha   90.00
_cell.angle_beta   90.00
_cell.angle_gamma   90.00
#
_symmetry.space_group_name_H-M   'P 1'
#
loop_
_entity.id
_entity.type
_entity.pdbx_description
1 polymer ?
#
loop_
_entity_poly.entity_id
_entity_poly.type
_entity_poly.pdbx_seq_one_letter_code
_entity_poly.pdbx_strand_id
1 'polypeptide(L)'
;MESENKEVYEEILDYIRQIPVIDTHEHLVHSEDLLLGRDDVLQEFLLHFMSSDMISTGLKAETLGTARDKKRDILGRWELIEPHWEFCRHTGYGRVLDDSVREIYGIDGIKGSTIEELGEKFREANRPGHLKEILKDLCNIELAIIDPWTSRFE
;
A
#
# COMPACT_ATOMS: atom_id res chain seq x y z
N MET A 1 27.23 -24.22 10.13
CA MET A 1 26.96 -23.91 8.71
C MET A 1 25.55 -23.39 8.45
N GLU A 2 24.47 -24.19 8.42
CA GLU A 2 23.13 -23.64 8.10
C GLU A 2 22.57 -22.75 9.21
N SER A 3 22.77 -23.12 10.48
CA SER A 3 22.42 -22.29 11.65
C SER A 3 23.30 -21.03 11.77
N GLU A 4 24.59 -21.18 11.51
CA GLU A 4 25.60 -20.11 11.59
C GLU A 4 25.41 -19.04 10.49
N ASN A 5 25.07 -19.46 9.27
CA ASN A 5 24.72 -18.54 8.20
C ASN A 5 23.41 -17.78 8.48
N LYS A 6 22.47 -18.43 9.19
CA LYS A 6 21.24 -17.78 9.64
C LYS A 6 21.54 -16.71 10.71
N GLU A 7 22.38 -17.03 11.69
CA GLU A 7 22.80 -16.07 12.72
C GLU A 7 23.47 -14.84 12.13
N VAL A 8 24.41 -15.01 11.20
CA VAL A 8 25.07 -13.89 10.50
C VAL A 8 24.09 -13.07 9.66
N TYR A 9 23.14 -13.72 8.98
CA TYR A 9 22.11 -13.01 8.21
C TYR A 9 21.24 -12.13 9.11
N GLU A 10 20.74 -12.66 10.22
CA GLU A 10 19.90 -11.91 11.16
C GLU A 10 20.68 -10.75 11.79
N GLU A 11 21.96 -10.95 12.16
CA GLU A 11 22.82 -9.89 12.69
C GLU A 11 22.96 -8.71 11.72
N ILE A 12 23.25 -9.02 10.44
CA ILE A 12 23.37 -7.99 9.40
C ILE A 12 22.02 -7.30 9.16
N LEU A 13 20.93 -8.07 9.09
CA LEU A 13 19.59 -7.54 8.85
C LEU A 13 19.14 -6.60 9.98
N ASP A 14 19.37 -6.99 11.23
CA ASP A 14 19.03 -6.19 12.40
C ASP A 14 19.85 -4.90 12.49
N TYR A 15 21.11 -4.93 12.06
CA TYR A 15 21.91 -3.72 11.91
C TYR A 15 21.35 -2.81 10.80
N ILE A 16 21.05 -3.36 9.62
CA ILE A 16 20.50 -2.59 8.49
C ILE A 16 19.17 -1.94 8.84
N ARG A 17 18.28 -2.64 9.55
CA ARG A 17 16.98 -2.12 10.00
C ARG A 17 17.08 -0.88 10.90
N GLN A 18 18.20 -0.68 11.59
CA GLN A 18 18.43 0.48 12.45
C GLN A 18 18.92 1.72 11.67
N ILE A 19 19.39 1.54 10.43
CA ILE A 19 19.92 2.64 9.61
C ILE A 19 18.74 3.48 9.09
N PRO A 20 18.72 4.81 9.33
CA PRO A 20 17.70 5.68 8.76
C PRO A 20 17.72 5.65 7.23
N VAL A 21 16.53 5.60 6.63
CA VAL A 21 16.36 5.55 5.18
C VAL A 21 16.40 6.97 4.61
N ILE A 22 17.26 7.18 3.61
CA ILE A 22 17.24 8.36 2.74
C ILE A 22 16.64 7.92 1.41
N ASP A 23 15.36 8.23 1.22
CA ASP A 23 14.65 7.96 -0.01
C ASP A 23 14.98 9.05 -1.04
N THR A 24 15.82 8.70 -2.00
CA THR A 24 16.33 9.63 -2.99
C THR A 24 15.35 9.92 -4.14
N HIS A 25 14.25 9.18 -4.27
CA HIS A 25 13.28 9.36 -5.35
C HIS A 25 11.89 8.86 -4.95
N GLU A 26 10.94 9.78 -4.82
CA GLU A 26 9.57 9.40 -4.50
C GLU A 26 8.53 10.38 -5.10
N HIS A 27 7.33 9.88 -5.35
CA HIS A 27 6.19 10.60 -5.88
C HIS A 27 5.06 10.81 -4.86
N LEU A 28 5.39 10.74 -3.56
CA LEU A 28 4.47 11.00 -2.45
C LEU A 28 3.90 12.42 -2.51
N VAL A 29 2.76 12.61 -1.84
CA VAL A 29 2.23 13.95 -1.61
C VAL A 29 3.15 14.73 -0.67
N HIS A 30 3.32 16.03 -0.94
CA HIS A 30 4.15 16.90 -0.10
C HIS A 30 3.41 17.45 1.13
N SER A 31 2.11 17.16 1.28
CA SER A 31 1.29 17.56 2.44
C SER A 31 0.18 16.54 2.66
N GLU A 32 -0.12 16.23 3.93
CA GLU A 32 -1.27 15.40 4.33
C GLU A 32 -2.60 16.04 3.94
N ASP A 33 -2.68 17.37 3.78
CA ASP A 33 -3.89 18.05 3.31
C ASP A 33 -4.34 17.54 1.92
N LEU A 34 -3.40 17.05 1.11
CA LEU A 34 -3.68 16.47 -0.21
C LEU A 34 -4.26 15.04 -0.11
N LEU A 35 -4.24 14.44 1.08
CA LEU A 35 -4.87 13.15 1.36
C LEU A 35 -6.32 13.29 1.83
N LEU A 36 -6.79 14.52 2.12
CA LEU A 36 -8.17 14.76 2.53
C LEU A 36 -9.16 14.20 1.50
N GLY A 37 -10.05 13.32 1.95
CA GLY A 37 -11.05 12.66 1.10
C GLY A 37 -10.55 11.44 0.32
N ARG A 38 -9.28 11.04 0.48
CA ARG A 38 -8.75 9.73 0.08
C ARG A 38 -9.03 8.71 1.18
N ASP A 39 -10.28 8.32 1.31
CA ASP A 39 -10.80 7.50 2.42
C ASP A 39 -11.29 6.12 1.96
N ASP A 40 -10.97 5.72 0.74
CA ASP A 40 -11.39 4.45 0.15
C ASP A 40 -10.19 3.61 -0.26
N VAL A 41 -9.99 2.48 0.44
CA VAL A 41 -8.81 1.62 0.25
C VAL A 41 -8.74 1.00 -1.15
N LEU A 42 -9.88 0.63 -1.74
CA LEU A 42 -9.90 0.05 -3.09
C LEU A 42 -9.58 1.11 -4.15
N GLN A 43 -10.09 2.32 -4.02
CA GLN A 43 -9.70 3.42 -4.89
C GLN A 43 -8.18 3.69 -4.80
N GLU A 44 -7.62 3.66 -3.60
CA GLU A 44 -6.20 3.90 -3.34
C GLU A 44 -5.31 2.80 -3.95
N PHE A 45 -5.52 1.55 -3.54
CA PHE A 45 -4.65 0.43 -3.91
C PHE A 45 -4.75 0.08 -5.39
N LEU A 46 -5.89 0.38 -6.01
CA LEU A 46 -6.10 0.14 -7.43
C LEU A 46 -5.65 1.32 -8.29
N LEU A 47 -5.00 2.36 -7.78
CA LEU A 47 -4.62 3.52 -8.59
C LEU A 47 -3.56 3.18 -9.66
N HIS A 48 -2.59 2.35 -9.31
CA HIS A 48 -1.41 2.06 -10.14
C HIS A 48 -1.19 0.56 -10.33
N PHE A 49 -0.10 0.02 -9.80
CA PHE A 49 0.49 -1.23 -10.25
C PHE A 49 -0.37 -2.47 -10.01
N MET A 50 -1.07 -2.55 -8.87
CA MET A 50 -1.98 -3.67 -8.61
C MET A 50 -3.08 -3.77 -9.67
N SER A 51 -3.56 -2.63 -10.18
CA SER A 51 -4.55 -2.64 -11.25
C SER A 51 -3.97 -3.13 -12.59
N SER A 52 -2.70 -2.84 -12.87
CA SER A 52 -2.00 -3.35 -14.07
C SER A 52 -1.84 -4.87 -14.01
N ASP A 53 -1.50 -5.41 -12.84
CA ASP A 53 -1.40 -6.85 -12.62
C ASP A 53 -2.77 -7.52 -12.84
N MET A 54 -3.83 -6.99 -12.24
CA MET A 54 -5.17 -7.55 -12.42
C MET A 54 -5.66 -7.46 -13.87
N ILE A 55 -5.41 -6.35 -14.58
CA ILE A 55 -5.72 -6.26 -16.03
C ILE A 55 -4.99 -7.36 -16.80
N SER A 56 -3.74 -7.65 -16.45
CA SER A 56 -2.93 -8.70 -17.10
C SER A 56 -3.48 -10.10 -16.87
N THR A 57 -4.22 -10.34 -15.78
CA THR A 57 -4.96 -11.59 -15.55
C THR A 57 -6.27 -11.70 -16.35
N GLY A 58 -6.66 -10.64 -17.07
CA GLY A 58 -7.88 -10.58 -17.86
C GLY A 58 -9.02 -9.76 -17.23
N LEU A 59 -8.78 -9.03 -16.14
CA LEU A 59 -9.77 -8.11 -15.56
C LEU A 59 -10.14 -7.03 -16.59
N LYS A 60 -11.44 -6.86 -16.85
CA LYS A 60 -11.92 -5.83 -17.77
C LYS A 60 -11.80 -4.44 -17.15
N ALA A 61 -11.43 -3.44 -17.96
CA ALA A 61 -11.32 -2.05 -17.52
C ALA A 61 -12.62 -1.49 -16.92
N GLU A 62 -13.79 -1.92 -17.41
CA GLU A 62 -15.10 -1.55 -16.86
C GLU A 62 -15.30 -2.11 -15.44
N THR A 63 -14.95 -3.38 -15.21
CA THR A 63 -15.00 -4.01 -13.89
C THR A 63 -14.05 -3.31 -12.92
N LEU A 64 -12.83 -3.00 -13.36
CA LEU A 64 -11.87 -2.21 -12.57
C LEU A 64 -12.42 -0.81 -12.24
N GLY A 65 -13.07 -0.15 -13.19
CA GLY A 65 -13.74 1.14 -12.96
C GLY A 65 -14.82 1.05 -11.89
N THR A 66 -15.59 -0.05 -11.90
CA THR A 66 -16.61 -0.33 -10.87
C THR A 66 -15.99 -0.59 -9.50
N ALA A 67 -14.87 -1.32 -9.44
CA ALA A 67 -14.16 -1.60 -8.20
C ALA A 67 -13.56 -0.33 -7.54
N ARG A 68 -13.25 0.70 -8.33
CA ARG A 68 -12.78 2.01 -7.86
C ARG A 68 -13.91 2.98 -7.48
N ASP A 69 -15.17 2.65 -7.75
CA ASP A 69 -16.32 3.52 -7.50
C ASP A 69 -16.76 3.49 -6.04
N LYS A 70 -16.17 4.36 -5.21
CA LYS A 70 -16.45 4.43 -3.76
C LYS A 70 -17.89 4.75 -3.36
N LYS A 71 -18.78 5.05 -4.31
CA LYS A 71 -20.23 5.19 -4.06
C LYS A 71 -20.92 3.85 -3.83
N ARG A 72 -20.25 2.75 -4.17
CA ARG A 72 -20.74 1.38 -3.97
C ARG A 72 -20.12 0.79 -2.71
N ASP A 73 -20.86 -0.14 -2.13
CA ASP A 73 -20.39 -0.97 -1.02
C ASP A 73 -19.03 -1.61 -1.33
N ILE A 74 -18.16 -1.71 -0.32
CA ILE A 74 -16.80 -2.22 -0.47
C ILE A 74 -16.79 -3.73 -0.73
N LEU A 75 -17.67 -4.49 -0.09
CA LEU A 75 -17.73 -5.94 -0.25
C LEU A 75 -18.17 -6.31 -1.68
N GLY A 76 -19.24 -5.69 -2.18
CA GLY A 76 -19.69 -5.90 -3.55
C GLY A 76 -18.68 -5.46 -4.62
N ARG A 77 -17.82 -4.47 -4.32
CA ARG A 77 -16.69 -4.11 -5.21
C ARG A 77 -15.56 -5.10 -5.14
N TRP A 78 -15.26 -5.61 -3.95
CA TRP A 78 -14.23 -6.62 -3.73
C TRP A 78 -14.55 -7.93 -4.45
N GLU A 79 -15.80 -8.42 -4.35
CA GLU A 79 -16.25 -9.66 -5.01
C GLU A 79 -15.98 -9.66 -6.53
N LEU A 80 -16.03 -8.48 -7.17
CA LEU A 80 -15.77 -8.34 -8.60
C LEU A 80 -14.30 -8.58 -8.97
N ILE A 81 -13.38 -8.31 -8.05
CA ILE A 81 -11.93 -8.32 -8.31
C ILE A 81 -11.22 -9.44 -7.55
N GLU A 82 -11.83 -10.04 -6.53
CA GLU A 82 -11.21 -11.05 -5.67
C GLU A 82 -10.52 -12.18 -6.46
N PRO A 83 -11.12 -12.79 -7.50
CA PRO A 83 -10.43 -13.84 -8.25
C PRO A 83 -9.13 -13.33 -8.88
N HIS A 84 -9.14 -12.10 -9.41
CA HIS A 84 -7.97 -11.47 -10.03
C HIS A 84 -6.94 -11.04 -8.98
N TRP A 85 -7.41 -10.54 -7.83
CA TRP A 85 -6.57 -10.20 -6.70
C TRP A 85 -5.79 -11.42 -6.20
N GLU A 86 -6.45 -12.57 -6.02
CA GLU A 86 -5.81 -13.79 -5.54
C GLU A 86 -4.74 -14.30 -6.51
N PHE A 87 -4.94 -14.18 -7.83
CA PHE A 87 -3.87 -14.44 -8.80
C PHE A 87 -2.68 -13.49 -8.66
N CYS A 88 -2.94 -12.23 -8.30
CA CYS A 88 -1.93 -11.19 -8.16
C CYS A 88 -1.27 -11.13 -6.77
N ARG A 89 -1.83 -11.77 -5.73
CA ARG A 89 -1.39 -11.59 -4.33
C ARG A 89 0.09 -11.95 -4.09
N HIS A 90 0.65 -12.82 -4.94
CA HIS A 90 2.04 -13.26 -4.87
C HIS A 90 3.02 -12.46 -5.74
N THR A 91 2.53 -11.49 -6.52
CA THR A 91 3.37 -10.52 -7.25
C THR A 91 4.12 -9.60 -6.28
N GLY A 92 5.08 -8.84 -6.79
CA GLY A 92 5.75 -7.81 -5.99
C GLY A 92 4.76 -6.83 -5.35
N TYR A 93 3.81 -6.33 -6.14
CA TYR A 93 2.82 -5.35 -5.67
C TYR A 93 1.79 -5.97 -4.72
N GLY A 94 1.31 -7.18 -5.01
CA GLY A 94 0.39 -7.90 -4.13
C GLY A 94 0.98 -8.17 -2.75
N ARG A 95 2.24 -8.63 -2.68
CA ARG A 95 2.93 -8.88 -1.40
C ARG A 95 3.17 -7.59 -0.62
N VAL A 96 3.61 -6.52 -1.29
CA VAL A 96 3.83 -5.23 -0.64
C VAL A 96 2.53 -4.70 -0.02
N LEU A 97 1.38 -4.85 -0.70
CA LEU A 97 0.10 -4.44 -0.14
C LEU A 97 -0.32 -5.29 1.08
N ASP A 98 -0.19 -6.61 1.01
CA ASP A 98 -0.48 -7.51 2.14
C ASP A 98 0.42 -7.19 3.35
N ASP A 99 1.73 -7.01 3.13
CA ASP A 99 2.68 -6.64 4.18
C ASP A 99 2.36 -5.26 4.75
N SER A 100 2.09 -4.26 3.92
CA SER A 100 1.72 -2.92 4.37
C SER A 100 0.46 -2.94 5.22
N VAL A 101 -0.56 -3.70 4.82
CA VAL A 101 -1.81 -3.81 5.58
C VAL A 101 -1.60 -4.50 6.92
N ARG A 102 -0.74 -5.51 6.97
CA ARG A 102 -0.36 -6.19 8.22
C ARG A 102 0.36 -5.23 9.16
N GLU A 103 1.39 -4.54 8.69
CA GLU A 103 2.22 -3.69 9.55
C GLU A 103 1.49 -2.39 9.98
N ILE A 104 0.69 -1.79 9.09
CA ILE A 104 0.02 -0.51 9.36
C ILE A 104 -1.30 -0.69 10.12
N TYR A 105 -2.11 -1.68 9.73
CA TYR A 105 -3.47 -1.84 10.26
C TYR A 105 -3.65 -3.08 11.15
N GLY A 106 -2.62 -3.93 11.27
CA GLY A 106 -2.71 -5.18 12.04
C GLY A 106 -3.65 -6.21 11.42
N ILE A 107 -3.89 -6.13 10.10
CA ILE A 107 -4.81 -7.01 9.38
C ILE A 107 -4.04 -8.09 8.64
N ASP A 108 -4.45 -9.35 8.80
CA ASP A 108 -3.84 -10.51 8.15
C ASP A 108 -4.24 -10.64 6.68
N GLY A 109 -3.65 -9.77 5.85
CA GLY A 109 -3.81 -9.75 4.41
C GLY A 109 -5.16 -9.23 3.92
N ILE A 110 -5.23 -8.99 2.62
CA ILE A 110 -6.38 -8.40 1.96
C ILE A 110 -7.19 -9.53 1.32
N LYS A 111 -8.38 -9.80 1.88
CA LYS A 111 -9.29 -10.90 1.50
C LYS A 111 -10.74 -10.53 1.80
N GLY A 112 -11.70 -11.28 1.26
CA GLY A 112 -13.13 -10.98 1.48
C GLY A 112 -13.52 -10.91 2.97
N SER A 113 -12.88 -11.70 3.83
CA SER A 113 -13.14 -11.68 5.27
C SER A 113 -12.49 -10.51 6.03
N THR A 114 -11.60 -9.74 5.42
CA THR A 114 -10.90 -8.61 6.07
C THR A 114 -11.17 -7.27 5.40
N ILE A 115 -11.80 -7.26 4.21
CA ILE A 115 -11.89 -6.04 3.39
C ILE A 115 -12.73 -4.94 4.05
N GLU A 116 -13.79 -5.29 4.78
CA GLU A 116 -14.62 -4.32 5.50
C GLU A 116 -13.84 -3.68 6.66
N GLU A 117 -13.20 -4.50 7.51
CA GLU A 117 -12.35 -4.01 8.62
C GLU A 117 -11.21 -3.13 8.08
N LEU A 118 -10.59 -3.53 6.97
CA LEU A 118 -9.55 -2.74 6.31
C LEU A 118 -10.09 -1.40 5.82
N GLY A 119 -11.27 -1.38 5.20
CA GLY A 119 -11.91 -0.14 4.75
C GLY A 119 -12.20 0.82 5.90
N GLU A 120 -12.61 0.30 7.06
CA GLU A 120 -12.81 1.10 8.28
C GLU A 120 -11.50 1.68 8.81
N LYS A 121 -10.50 0.82 9.06
CA LYS A 121 -9.19 1.26 9.58
C LYS A 121 -8.48 2.23 8.65
N PHE A 122 -8.53 2.00 7.34
CA PHE A 122 -7.95 2.90 6.34
C PHE A 122 -8.56 4.31 6.42
N ARG A 123 -9.89 4.38 6.54
CA ARG A 123 -10.60 5.66 6.67
C ARG A 123 -10.31 6.36 8.00
N GLU A 124 -10.27 5.63 9.10
CA GLU A 124 -9.92 6.18 10.42
C GLU A 124 -8.48 6.68 10.47
N ALA A 125 -7.58 6.00 9.74
CA ALA A 125 -6.19 6.37 9.67
C ALA A 125 -5.95 7.69 8.93
N ASN A 126 -6.84 8.10 8.02
CA ASN A 126 -6.76 9.36 7.29
C ASN A 126 -7.05 10.57 8.20
N ARG A 127 -6.04 10.92 9.01
CA ARG A 127 -6.08 12.00 10.01
C ARG A 127 -4.71 12.69 10.08
N PRO A 128 -4.64 13.92 10.61
CA PRO A 128 -3.38 14.62 10.79
C PRO A 128 -2.37 13.82 11.63
N GLY A 129 -1.13 13.74 11.14
CA GLY A 129 -0.02 13.04 11.76
C GLY A 129 0.20 11.61 11.25
N HIS A 130 -0.75 11.03 10.52
CA HIS A 130 -0.62 9.64 10.06
C HIS A 130 0.56 9.42 9.12
N LEU A 131 0.85 10.34 8.19
CA LEU A 131 1.99 10.21 7.29
C LEU A 131 3.32 10.25 8.07
N LYS A 132 3.39 11.05 9.14
CA LYS A 132 4.55 11.05 10.03
C LYS A 132 4.68 9.70 10.76
N GLU A 133 3.59 9.20 11.34
CA GLU A 133 3.58 7.88 12.02
C GLU A 133 4.12 6.79 11.10
N ILE A 134 3.68 6.77 9.83
CA ILE A 134 4.12 5.75 8.89
C ILE A 134 5.53 6.00 8.38
N LEU A 135 5.81 7.16 7.78
CA LEU A 135 7.10 7.39 7.14
C LEU A 135 8.25 7.52 8.15
N LYS A 136 8.04 8.19 9.29
CA LYS A 136 9.09 8.44 10.28
C LYS A 136 9.15 7.33 11.31
N ASP A 137 8.03 7.04 11.98
CA ASP A 137 8.06 6.20 13.16
C ASP A 137 8.07 4.69 12.81
N LEU A 138 7.32 4.29 11.78
CA LEU A 138 7.29 2.90 11.30
C LEU A 138 8.41 2.58 10.31
N CYS A 139 8.58 3.39 9.26
CA CYS A 139 9.51 3.11 8.16
C CYS A 139 10.93 3.65 8.37
N ASN A 140 11.19 4.46 9.41
CA ASN A 140 12.48 5.08 9.70
C ASN A 140 13.05 5.89 8.51
N ILE A 141 12.19 6.56 7.73
CA ILE A 141 12.62 7.41 6.61
C ILE A 141 13.00 8.78 7.15
N GLU A 142 14.28 9.10 7.18
CA GLU A 142 14.78 10.40 7.65
C GLU A 142 14.47 11.51 6.63
N LEU A 143 14.68 11.24 5.35
CA LEU A 143 14.46 12.19 4.25
C LEU A 143 13.87 11.46 3.05
N ALA A 144 12.90 12.10 2.38
CA ALA A 144 12.40 11.69 1.09
C ALA A 144 12.49 12.87 0.12
N ILE A 145 13.08 12.65 -1.07
CA ILE A 145 13.12 13.63 -2.14
C ILE A 145 11.88 13.43 -3.01
N ILE A 146 10.99 14.43 -2.97
CA ILE A 146 9.70 14.37 -3.67
C ILE A 146 9.84 14.96 -5.07
N ASP A 147 9.50 14.15 -6.07
CA ASP A 147 9.36 14.51 -7.47
C ASP A 147 7.87 14.71 -7.80
N PRO A 148 7.36 15.96 -7.74
CA PRO A 148 5.97 16.21 -8.06
C PRO A 148 5.70 15.95 -9.55
N TRP A 149 4.65 15.20 -9.85
CA TRP A 149 4.16 14.98 -11.22
C TRP A 149 3.80 16.28 -11.97
N THR A 150 3.69 17.41 -11.24
CA THR A 150 3.42 18.73 -11.80
C THR A 150 4.72 19.49 -12.05
N SER A 151 5.41 19.13 -13.12
CA SER A 151 6.54 19.90 -13.64
C SER A 151 6.06 20.87 -14.73
N ARG A 152 5.75 22.12 -14.33
CA ARG A 152 5.94 23.27 -15.21
C ARG A 152 6.86 24.26 -14.51
N PHE A 153 8.08 24.35 -15.02
CA PHE A 153 8.84 25.59 -14.90
C PHE A 153 8.31 26.51 -15.99
N GLU A 154 7.37 27.39 -15.63
CA GLU A 154 7.12 28.64 -16.37
C GLU A 154 7.78 29.79 -15.61
#